data_AF-A0A6A4MSS5-F1
#
_entry.id   AF-A0A6A4MSS5-F1
#
_cell.length_a   1.000
_cell.length_b   1.000
_cell.length_c   1.000
_cell.angle_alpha   90.00
_cell.angle_beta   90.00
_cell.angle_gamma   90.00
#
_symmetry.space_group_name_H-M   'P 1'
#
loop_
_entity.id
_entity.type
_entity.pdbx_description
1 polymer ?
#
loop_
_entity_poly.entity_id
_entity_poly.type
_entity_poly.pdbx_seq_one_letter_code
_entity_poly.pdbx_strand_id
1 'polypeptide(L)'
;MNLDGFNLDELWIVDNFATPTLERAFAKKHYADLSAKPFFNGLVEYIFSSPVVAMIWEGKNVVVSGRKIIGATNPSQSEPGTIRGDFTVEIGSNVIHGSDSVESATKEIALWFPDGLAAWKSAIHSWIYEQNTKYALQVDNEVAIVDY
;
A
#
# COMPACT_ATOMS: atom_id res chain seq x y z
N MET A 1 -24.31 -11.15 17.48
CA MET A 1 -22.93 -11.32 16.99
C MET A 1 -22.58 -9.99 16.36
N ASN A 2 -21.91 -9.13 17.13
CA ASN A 2 -21.57 -7.78 16.70
C ASN A 2 -20.39 -7.89 15.72
N LEU A 3 -20.62 -7.48 14.47
CA LEU A 3 -19.58 -7.29 13.46
C LEU A 3 -19.04 -5.85 13.55
N ASP A 4 -18.77 -5.38 14.78
CA ASP A 4 -18.24 -4.04 15.04
C ASP A 4 -16.72 -4.09 14.76
N GLY A 5 -16.34 -3.96 13.47
CA GLY A 5 -14.92 -3.93 13.11
C GLY A 5 -14.61 -3.73 11.62
N PHE A 6 -15.55 -4.04 10.71
CA PHE A 6 -15.37 -3.77 9.28
C PHE A 6 -16.29 -2.64 8.84
N ASN A 7 -15.70 -1.47 8.58
CA ASN A 7 -16.42 -0.39 7.92
C ASN A 7 -16.52 -0.73 6.42
N LEU A 8 -17.73 -0.89 5.90
CA LEU A 8 -17.98 -1.20 4.49
C LEU A 8 -17.61 -0.04 3.55
N ASP A 9 -17.26 1.13 4.09
CA ASP A 9 -16.73 2.29 3.35
C ASP A 9 -15.32 2.05 2.75
N GLU A 10 -14.67 0.92 3.04
CA GLU A 10 -13.26 0.66 2.75
C GLU A 10 -13.02 -0.38 1.63
N LEU A 11 -13.96 -0.60 0.70
CA LEU A 11 -13.64 -1.48 -0.43
C LEU A 11 -12.71 -0.76 -1.41
N TRP A 12 -11.47 -1.24 -1.51
CA TRP A 12 -10.49 -0.78 -2.48
C TRP A 12 -10.50 -1.66 -3.71
N ILE A 13 -10.03 -1.09 -4.80
CA ILE A 13 -9.85 -1.80 -6.05
C ILE A 13 -8.37 -1.87 -6.39
N VAL A 14 -7.90 -3.05 -6.84
CA VAL A 14 -6.58 -3.16 -7.46
C VAL A 14 -6.67 -2.49 -8.81
N ASP A 15 -5.95 -1.39 -8.97
CA ASP A 15 -5.95 -0.66 -10.22
C ASP A 15 -4.93 -1.22 -11.21
N ASN A 16 -3.69 -1.43 -10.74
CA ASN A 16 -2.61 -1.99 -11.55
C ASN A 16 -1.73 -2.90 -10.70
N PHE A 17 -1.10 -3.91 -11.31
CA PHE A 17 -0.12 -4.75 -10.63
C PHE A 17 0.98 -5.20 -11.60
N ALA A 18 2.18 -5.40 -11.07
CA ALA A 18 3.32 -5.90 -11.82
C ALA A 18 4.23 -6.76 -10.94
N THR A 19 4.95 -7.68 -11.56
CA THR A 19 6.03 -8.44 -10.92
C THR A 19 7.36 -8.06 -11.59
N PRO A 20 7.91 -6.87 -11.28
CA PRO A 20 9.08 -6.37 -11.98
C PRO A 20 10.32 -7.17 -11.60
N THR A 21 11.25 -7.28 -12.56
CA THR A 21 12.62 -7.67 -12.22
C THR A 21 13.33 -6.45 -11.63
N LEU A 22 13.66 -6.50 -10.34
CA LEU A 22 14.27 -5.38 -9.64
C LEU A 22 15.78 -5.31 -9.88
N GLU A 23 16.28 -4.10 -10.15
CA GLU A 23 17.70 -3.79 -10.05
C GLU A 23 18.01 -3.11 -8.73
N ARG A 24 19.20 -3.35 -8.16
CA ARG A 24 19.63 -2.70 -6.91
C ARG A 24 19.58 -1.16 -7.00
N ALA A 25 19.82 -0.58 -8.17
CA ALA A 25 19.70 0.86 -8.39
C ALA A 25 18.26 1.36 -8.23
N PHE A 26 17.28 0.58 -8.66
CA PHE A 26 15.86 0.87 -8.48
C PHE A 26 15.47 0.83 -7.00
N ALA A 27 15.86 -0.21 -6.26
CA ALA A 27 15.62 -0.33 -4.81
C ALA A 27 16.20 0.87 -4.02
N LYS A 28 17.40 1.34 -4.38
CA LYS A 28 18.00 2.55 -3.79
C LYS A 28 17.19 3.81 -4.06
N LYS A 29 16.61 3.92 -5.26
CA LYS A 29 15.76 5.06 -5.64
C LYS A 29 14.44 5.05 -4.87
N HIS A 30 13.84 3.87 -4.68
CA HIS A 30 12.64 3.69 -3.86
C HIS A 30 12.90 4.13 -2.41
N TYR A 31 14.00 3.70 -1.79
CA TYR A 31 14.34 4.09 -0.41
C TYR A 31 15.19 5.38 -0.29
N ALA A 32 15.19 6.26 -1.30
CA ALA A 32 16.10 7.41 -1.33
C ALA A 32 15.96 8.34 -0.09
N ASP A 33 14.73 8.53 0.39
CA ASP A 33 14.42 9.34 1.57
C ASP A 33 14.98 8.75 2.88
N LEU A 34 15.36 7.46 2.87
CA LEU A 34 15.95 6.74 3.99
C LEU A 34 17.46 6.54 3.85
N SER A 35 18.10 7.08 2.81
CA SER A 35 19.53 6.84 2.49
C SER A 35 20.51 7.19 3.61
N ALA A 36 20.19 8.14 4.48
CA ALA A 36 21.01 8.52 5.64
C ALA A 36 20.79 7.63 6.89
N LYS A 37 19.82 6.71 6.86
CA LYS A 37 19.49 5.85 7.99
C LYS A 37 20.45 4.66 8.06
N PRO A 38 20.85 4.21 9.26
CA PRO A 38 21.81 3.12 9.42
C PRO A 38 21.32 1.77 8.84
N PHE A 39 20.00 1.60 8.70
CA PHE A 39 19.37 0.40 8.16
C PHE A 39 19.09 0.45 6.65
N PHE A 40 19.45 1.53 5.95
CA PHE A 40 19.16 1.71 4.52
C PHE A 40 19.67 0.55 3.65
N ASN A 41 20.91 0.13 3.84
CA ASN A 41 21.48 -0.98 3.07
C ASN A 41 20.72 -2.29 3.33
N GLY A 42 20.22 -2.50 4.55
CA GLY A 42 19.40 -3.66 4.88
C GLY A 42 18.07 -3.66 4.11
N LEU A 43 17.40 -2.50 4.00
CA LEU A 43 16.17 -2.36 3.21
C LEU A 43 16.39 -2.66 1.73
N VAL A 44 17.48 -2.12 1.16
CA VAL A 44 17.83 -2.33 -0.24
C VAL A 44 18.14 -3.79 -0.53
N GLU A 45 18.91 -4.48 0.33
CA GLU A 45 19.20 -5.90 0.12
C GLU A 45 17.96 -6.77 0.34
N TYR A 46 17.06 -6.40 1.26
CA TYR A 46 15.84 -7.16 1.51
C TYR A 46 14.90 -7.14 0.31
N ILE A 47 14.51 -5.97 -0.19
CA ILE A 47 13.59 -5.86 -1.35
C ILE A 47 14.20 -6.44 -2.64
N PHE A 48 15.53 -6.42 -2.76
CA PHE A 48 16.25 -6.97 -3.90
C PHE A 48 16.46 -8.50 -3.81
N SER A 49 16.31 -9.11 -2.62
CA SER A 49 16.65 -10.51 -2.40
C SER A 49 15.69 -11.51 -3.04
N SER A 50 14.47 -11.08 -3.37
CA SER A 50 13.44 -11.93 -3.98
C SER A 50 12.59 -11.14 -4.99
N PRO A 51 11.87 -11.82 -5.90
CA PRO A 51 10.82 -11.19 -6.69
C PRO A 51 9.80 -10.51 -5.77
N VAL A 52 9.22 -9.40 -6.25
CA VAL A 52 8.17 -8.65 -5.56
C VAL A 52 6.90 -8.57 -6.38
N VAL A 53 5.78 -8.35 -5.71
CA VAL A 53 4.52 -7.92 -6.33
C VAL A 53 4.31 -6.44 -5.99
N ALA A 54 4.38 -5.58 -7.00
CA ALA A 54 4.01 -4.17 -6.87
C ALA A 54 2.54 -4.01 -7.26
N MET A 55 1.76 -3.28 -6.47
CA MET A 55 0.33 -3.04 -6.70
C MET A 55 -0.03 -1.59 -6.44
N ILE A 56 -0.93 -1.04 -7.26
CA ILE A 56 -1.64 0.22 -6.98
C ILE A 56 -3.05 -0.12 -6.52
N TRP A 57 -3.42 0.37 -5.34
CA TRP A 57 -4.78 0.30 -4.82
C TRP A 57 -5.41 1.68 -4.84
N GLU A 58 -6.62 1.78 -5.36
CA GLU A 58 -7.39 3.03 -5.39
C GLU A 58 -8.57 2.96 -4.42
N GLY A 59 -8.78 4.05 -3.69
CA GLY A 59 -9.99 4.24 -2.89
C GLY A 59 -9.89 5.39 -1.90
N LYS A 60 -11.02 5.72 -1.29
CA LYS A 60 -11.09 6.74 -0.24
C LYS A 60 -10.22 6.34 0.96
N ASN A 61 -9.33 7.25 1.40
CA ASN A 61 -8.40 7.05 2.53
C ASN A 61 -7.51 5.80 2.38
N VAL A 62 -7.25 5.32 1.15
CA VAL A 62 -6.57 4.03 0.93
C VAL A 62 -5.17 3.99 1.53
N VAL A 63 -4.46 5.13 1.60
CA VAL A 63 -3.13 5.19 2.23
C VAL A 63 -3.26 4.89 3.72
N VAL A 64 -4.12 5.63 4.42
CA VAL A 64 -4.29 5.49 5.87
C VAL A 64 -4.86 4.12 6.24
N SER A 65 -5.93 3.70 5.58
CA SER A 65 -6.55 2.42 5.89
C SER A 65 -5.70 1.24 5.40
N GLY A 66 -4.93 1.39 4.31
CA GLY A 66 -3.90 0.45 3.86
C GLY A 66 -2.88 0.16 4.94
N ARG A 67 -2.36 1.22 5.57
CA ARG A 67 -1.44 1.09 6.70
C ARG A 67 -2.04 0.41 7.92
N LYS A 68 -3.35 0.57 8.16
CA LYS A 68 -4.05 -0.15 9.24
C LYS A 68 -4.16 -1.65 8.93
N ILE A 69 -4.53 -2.03 7.71
CA ILE A 69 -4.61 -3.45 7.30
C ILE A 69 -3.23 -4.11 7.36
N ILE A 70 -2.19 -3.39 6.93
CA ILE A 70 -0.80 -3.87 6.98
C ILE A 70 -0.37 -4.15 8.43
N GLY A 71 -0.73 -3.28 9.37
CA GLY A 71 -0.28 -3.36 10.77
C GLY A 71 1.01 -2.58 11.05
N ALA A 72 1.40 -2.55 12.33
CA ALA A 72 2.55 -1.77 12.79
C ALA A 72 3.87 -2.23 12.12
N THR A 73 4.83 -1.32 11.94
CA THR A 73 6.14 -1.65 11.33
C THR A 73 6.89 -2.72 12.13
N ASN A 74 6.78 -2.68 13.45
CA ASN A 74 7.24 -3.74 14.32
C ASN A 74 6.12 -4.80 14.48
N PRO A 75 6.32 -6.05 14.03
CA PRO A 75 5.32 -7.11 14.16
C PRO A 75 4.87 -7.35 15.60
N SER A 76 5.75 -7.16 16.60
CA SER A 76 5.39 -7.34 18.01
C SER A 76 4.39 -6.31 18.53
N GLN A 77 4.11 -5.26 17.76
CA GLN A 77 3.13 -4.21 18.03
C GLN A 77 1.95 -4.27 17.03
N SER A 78 1.91 -5.29 16.17
CA SER A 78 0.82 -5.48 15.22
C SER A 78 -0.28 -6.30 15.86
N GLU A 79 -1.52 -5.86 15.67
CA GLU A 79 -2.70 -6.55 16.21
C GLU A 79 -3.05 -7.78 15.36
N PRO A 80 -3.61 -8.84 15.97
CA PRO A 80 -4.18 -9.96 15.22
C PRO A 80 -5.21 -9.51 14.19
N GLY A 81 -5.21 -10.13 13.01
CA GLY A 81 -6.03 -9.75 11.87
C GLY A 81 -5.41 -8.70 10.94
N THR A 82 -4.27 -8.11 11.33
CA THR A 82 -3.41 -7.34 10.40
C THR A 82 -2.44 -8.28 9.69
N ILE A 83 -1.98 -7.90 8.51
CA ILE A 83 -1.06 -8.74 7.72
C ILE A 83 0.21 -9.04 8.52
N ARG A 84 0.80 -8.04 9.18
CA ARG A 84 2.00 -8.24 9.99
C ARG A 84 1.73 -8.99 11.28
N GLY A 85 0.58 -8.75 11.92
CA GLY A 85 0.20 -9.48 13.14
C GLY A 85 0.01 -10.97 12.90
N ASP A 86 -0.48 -11.36 11.73
CA ASP A 86 -0.78 -12.76 11.41
C ASP A 86 0.38 -13.52 10.74
N PHE A 87 1.28 -12.82 10.03
CA PHE A 87 2.26 -13.47 9.15
C PHE A 87 3.73 -13.15 9.45
N THR A 88 4.04 -12.30 10.43
CA THR A 88 5.40 -11.81 10.63
C THR A 88 5.82 -11.85 12.10
N VAL A 89 7.14 -11.93 12.34
CA VAL A 89 7.72 -11.98 13.69
C VAL A 89 8.83 -10.93 13.84
N GLU A 90 9.66 -10.76 12.81
CA GLU A 90 10.84 -9.91 12.83
C GLU A 90 10.65 -8.61 12.05
N ILE A 91 11.11 -7.48 12.60
CA ILE A 91 10.97 -6.15 11.97
C ILE A 91 11.64 -6.05 10.60
N GLY A 92 12.76 -6.76 10.40
CA GLY A 92 13.50 -6.78 9.13
C GLY A 92 12.89 -7.68 8.05
N SER A 93 11.84 -8.43 8.37
CA SER A 93 11.16 -9.36 7.45
C SER A 93 9.65 -9.27 7.65
N ASN A 94 9.12 -8.05 7.50
CA ASN A 94 7.73 -7.73 7.81
C ASN A 94 6.77 -7.80 6.61
N VAL A 95 7.17 -8.55 5.56
CA VAL A 95 6.35 -9.08 4.45
C VAL A 95 5.62 -8.09 3.54
N ILE A 96 5.09 -6.95 4.03
CA ILE A 96 4.24 -6.05 3.24
C ILE A 96 4.53 -4.54 3.47
N HIS A 97 4.47 -3.67 2.43
CA HIS A 97 4.86 -2.26 2.39
C HIS A 97 3.62 -1.52 1.99
N GLY A 98 3.47 -0.32 2.53
CA GLY A 98 2.42 0.58 2.14
C GLY A 98 2.97 1.98 2.22
N SER A 99 2.67 2.79 1.21
CA SER A 99 2.97 4.22 1.24
C SER A 99 2.50 4.84 2.57
N ASP A 100 3.29 5.74 3.15
CA ASP A 100 3.00 6.34 4.46
C ASP A 100 2.20 7.64 4.41
N SER A 101 2.04 8.20 3.21
CA SER A 101 1.38 9.46 2.91
C SER A 101 0.99 9.48 1.43
N VAL A 102 0.07 10.37 1.06
CA VAL A 102 -0.35 10.56 -0.34
C VAL A 102 0.81 11.07 -1.18
N GLU A 103 1.67 11.91 -0.60
CA GLU A 103 2.87 12.43 -1.25
C GLU A 103 3.88 11.32 -1.55
N SER A 104 4.14 10.43 -0.58
CA SER A 104 5.00 9.25 -0.80
C SER A 104 4.38 8.32 -1.84
N ALA A 105 3.08 8.04 -1.76
CA ALA A 105 2.38 7.19 -2.72
C ALA A 105 2.51 7.72 -4.15
N THR A 106 2.34 9.03 -4.35
CA THR A 106 2.49 9.66 -5.66
C THR A 106 3.90 9.46 -6.24
N LYS A 107 4.95 9.62 -5.42
CA LYS A 107 6.33 9.40 -5.84
C LYS A 107 6.61 7.93 -6.16
N GLU A 108 6.11 7.03 -5.31
CA GLU A 108 6.25 5.58 -5.49
C GLU A 108 5.56 5.14 -6.78
N ILE A 109 4.34 5.63 -7.08
CA ILE A 109 3.60 5.30 -8.30
C ILE A 109 4.34 5.75 -9.54
N ALA A 110 4.81 7.00 -9.56
CA ALA A 110 5.61 7.50 -10.67
C ALA A 110 6.92 6.71 -10.88
N LEU A 111 7.43 6.05 -9.83
CA LEU A 111 8.64 5.24 -9.90
C LEU A 111 8.35 3.81 -10.41
N TRP A 112 7.36 3.12 -9.83
CA TRP A 112 7.05 1.72 -10.12
C TRP A 112 6.18 1.53 -11.37
N PHE A 113 5.29 2.49 -11.66
CA PHE A 113 4.32 2.45 -12.74
C PHE A 113 4.39 3.75 -13.55
N PRO A 114 5.43 3.96 -14.38
CA PRO A 114 5.57 5.18 -15.17
C PRO A 114 4.44 5.37 -16.19
N ASP A 115 3.78 4.29 -16.61
CA ASP A 115 2.60 4.30 -17.47
C ASP A 115 1.29 4.60 -16.69
N GLY A 116 1.37 4.62 -15.36
CA GLY A 116 0.28 5.02 -14.47
C GLY A 116 -0.77 3.93 -14.21
N LEU A 117 -2.00 4.42 -14.05
CA LEU A 117 -3.19 3.64 -13.68
C LEU A 117 -3.79 2.90 -14.88
N ALA A 118 -4.43 1.76 -14.63
CA ALA A 118 -5.22 1.08 -15.64
C ALA A 118 -6.60 1.72 -15.76
N ALA A 119 -7.09 1.94 -16.98
CA ALA A 119 -8.41 2.54 -17.18
C ALA A 119 -9.52 1.49 -17.09
N TRP A 120 -10.20 1.41 -15.95
CA TRP A 120 -11.40 0.57 -15.79
C TRP A 120 -12.36 1.15 -14.74
N LYS A 121 -13.55 0.55 -14.62
CA LYS A 121 -14.53 0.92 -13.61
C LYS A 121 -15.13 -0.33 -12.99
N SER A 122 -15.10 -0.41 -11.66
CA SER A 122 -15.71 -1.51 -10.93
C SER A 122 -17.22 -1.59 -11.18
N ALA A 123 -17.70 -2.80 -11.50
CA ALA A 123 -19.13 -3.08 -11.68
C ALA A 123 -19.93 -2.85 -10.39
N ILE A 124 -19.27 -2.87 -9.23
CA ILE A 124 -19.90 -2.70 -7.92
C ILE A 124 -19.65 -1.32 -7.29
N HIS A 125 -19.03 -0.39 -8.03
CA HIS A 125 -18.67 0.94 -7.51
C HIS A 125 -19.84 1.68 -6.85
N SER A 126 -21.06 1.59 -7.42
CA SER A 126 -22.27 2.22 -6.86
C SER A 126 -22.79 1.60 -5.57
N TRP A 127 -22.37 0.39 -5.24
CA TRP A 127 -22.74 -0.30 -4.00
C TRP A 127 -21.74 -0.02 -2.87
N ILE A 128 -20.53 0.43 -3.22
CA ILE A 128 -19.45 0.74 -2.29
C ILE A 128 -19.47 2.23 -1.93
N TYR A 129 -19.59 3.10 -2.94
CA TYR A 129 -19.54 4.55 -2.76
C TYR A 129 -20.94 5.17 -2.90
N GLU A 130 -21.31 5.98 -1.92
CA GLU A 130 -22.57 6.73 -1.94
C GLU A 130 -22.56 7.77 -3.06
N GLN A 131 -23.53 7.69 -3.99
CA GLN A 131 -23.48 8.47 -5.23
C GLN A 131 -24.13 9.87 -5.15
N ASN A 132 -24.82 10.24 -4.06
CA ASN A 132 -25.61 11.48 -4.02
C ASN A 132 -25.96 11.96 -2.61
N THR A 133 -24.96 12.41 -1.85
CA THR A 133 -25.22 13.31 -0.71
C THR A 133 -24.68 14.70 -0.99
N LYS A 134 -25.28 15.71 -0.38
CA LYS A 134 -24.74 17.08 -0.22
C LYS A 134 -23.39 17.12 0.54
N TYR A 135 -22.88 15.95 0.92
CA TYR A 135 -21.58 15.64 1.50
C TYR A 135 -20.74 14.75 0.57
N ALA A 136 -21.15 14.59 -0.70
CA ALA A 136 -20.33 14.01 -1.76
C ALA A 136 -19.13 14.93 -1.95
N LEU A 137 -18.14 14.72 -1.09
CA LEU A 137 -16.77 15.12 -1.35
C LEU A 137 -16.47 14.57 -2.75
N GLN A 138 -15.83 15.39 -3.58
CA GLN A 138 -15.03 14.84 -4.67
C GLN A 138 -14.30 13.65 -4.06
N VAL A 139 -14.55 12.44 -4.59
CA VAL A 139 -13.77 11.30 -4.17
C VAL A 139 -12.39 11.60 -4.72
N ASP A 140 -11.59 12.28 -3.91
CA ASP A 140 -10.16 12.41 -4.11
C ASP A 140 -9.67 10.97 -4.00
N ASN A 141 -9.63 10.30 -5.15
CA ASN A 141 -9.16 8.94 -5.26
C ASN A 141 -7.70 8.96 -4.84
N GLU A 142 -7.45 8.67 -3.57
CA GLU A 142 -6.13 8.37 -3.10
C GLU A 142 -5.75 7.02 -3.68
N VAL A 143 -4.45 6.89 -3.92
CA VAL A 143 -3.83 5.67 -4.40
C VAL A 143 -2.74 5.30 -3.41
N ALA A 144 -2.68 4.04 -3.02
CA ALA A 144 -1.60 3.50 -2.21
C ALA A 144 -0.85 2.49 -3.04
N ILE A 145 0.47 2.53 -2.95
CA ILE A 145 1.25 1.41 -3.38
C ILE A 145 1.39 0.42 -2.25
N VAL A 146 1.13 -0.84 -2.60
CA VAL A 146 1.46 -1.99 -1.80
C VAL A 146 2.48 -2.79 -2.57
N ASP A 147 3.73 -2.73 -2.11
CA ASP A 147 4.84 -3.54 -2.62
C ASP A 147 5.07 -4.67 -1.63
N TYR A 148 5.40 -5.90 -2.07
CA TYR A 148 6.48 -6.82 -1.60
C TYR A 148 6.42 -8.13 -2.36
#